data_AF-A0A9D5RJB8-F1
#
_entry.id   AF-A0A9D5RJB8-F1
#
_cell.length_a   1.000
_cell.length_b   1.000
_cell.length_c   1.000
_cell.angle_alpha   90.00
_cell.angle_beta   90.00
_cell.angle_gamma   90.00
#
_symmetry.space_group_name_H-M   'P 1'
#
loop_
_entity.id
_entity.type
_entity.pdbx_description
1 polymer ?
#
loop_
_entity_poly.entity_id
_entity_poly.type
_entity_poly.pdbx_seq_one_letter_code
_entity_poly.pdbx_strand_id
1 'polypeptide(L)'
;MDPARIILDGFSMSLLFNAVVGLGFLLWPQAYSTMFPGEIRQAAAPYVDRREVRNMRLLLFPLYLVLFIYWAVSARCAGTKGFHDLFWTGYAEMTFVSMSDFIILDCWLPGKVRHMIKGAENCRAWERREWLMKLAIPEHVLAWPLLVCPLAGLSVAGLGALIP
;
A
#
# COMPACT_ATOMS: atom_id res chain seq x y z
N MET A 1 -19.70 -14.36 3.24
CA MET A 1 -19.11 -13.10 2.73
C MET A 1 -20.24 -12.15 2.31
N ASP A 2 -20.08 -10.84 2.49
CA ASP A 2 -20.99 -9.78 1.98
C ASP A 2 -20.29 -8.96 0.88
N PRO A 3 -20.64 -9.14 -0.41
CA PRO A 3 -20.01 -8.42 -1.51
C PRO A 3 -20.18 -6.90 -1.47
N ALA A 4 -21.33 -6.40 -1.01
CA ALA A 4 -21.57 -4.96 -0.95
C ALA A 4 -20.66 -4.32 0.10
N ARG A 5 -20.47 -4.99 1.23
CA ARG A 5 -19.54 -4.56 2.28
C ARG A 5 -18.09 -4.56 1.80
N ILE A 6 -17.65 -5.65 1.17
CA ILE A 6 -16.29 -5.79 0.63
C ILE A 6 -15.96 -4.65 -0.34
N ILE A 7 -16.89 -4.32 -1.25
CA ILE A 7 -16.69 -3.24 -2.22
C ILE A 7 -16.58 -1.89 -1.50
N LEU A 8 -17.50 -1.59 -0.58
CA LEU A 8 -17.50 -0.32 0.14
C LEU A 8 -16.25 -0.13 1.00
N ASP A 9 -15.88 -1.16 1.76
CA ASP A 9 -14.73 -1.13 2.66
C ASP A 9 -13.41 -1.12 1.89
N GLY A 10 -13.35 -1.87 0.77
CA GLY A 10 -12.24 -1.84 -0.18
C GLY A 10 -12.02 -0.43 -0.74
N PHE A 11 -13.05 0.25 -1.23
CA PHE A 11 -12.93 1.63 -1.71
C PHE A 11 -12.57 2.62 -0.60
N SER A 12 -13.18 2.49 0.57
CA SER A 12 -12.96 3.39 1.71
C SER A 12 -11.52 3.33 2.20
N MET A 13 -10.98 2.12 2.38
CA MET A 13 -9.59 1.93 2.81
C MET A 13 -8.58 2.21 1.68
N SER A 14 -8.95 2.01 0.41
CA SER A 14 -8.15 2.47 -0.73
C SER A 14 -7.98 3.98 -0.70
N LEU A 15 -9.06 4.74 -0.49
CA LEU A 15 -8.98 6.20 -0.39
C LEU A 15 -8.11 6.64 0.79
N LEU A 16 -8.32 6.05 1.97
CA LEU A 16 -7.51 6.34 3.15
C LEU A 16 -6.02 6.06 2.91
N PHE A 17 -5.71 4.86 2.39
CA PHE A 17 -4.34 4.44 2.13
C PHE A 17 -3.63 5.39 1.16
N ASN A 18 -4.22 5.62 -0.02
CA ASN A 18 -3.61 6.48 -1.03
C ASN A 18 -3.44 7.92 -0.54
N ALA A 19 -4.40 8.46 0.21
CA ALA A 19 -4.30 9.80 0.78
C ALA A 19 -3.15 9.89 1.80
N VAL A 20 -3.07 8.95 2.74
CA VAL A 20 -2.04 8.94 3.79
C VAL A 20 -0.65 8.73 3.19
N VAL A 21 -0.50 7.75 2.29
CA VAL A 21 0.77 7.44 1.64
C VAL A 21 1.20 8.58 0.73
N GLY A 22 0.29 9.15 -0.06
CA GLY A 22 0.56 10.31 -0.91
C GLY A 22 0.96 11.55 -0.10
N LEU A 23 0.27 11.86 0.99
CA LEU A 23 0.64 12.97 1.89
C LEU A 23 1.98 12.71 2.58
N GLY A 24 2.22 11.49 3.06
CA GLY A 24 3.49 11.08 3.63
C GLY A 24 4.64 11.29 2.65
N PHE A 25 4.43 10.93 1.37
CA PHE A 25 5.39 11.18 0.30
C PHE A 25 5.66 12.67 0.11
N LEU A 26 4.63 13.52 0.10
CA LEU A 26 4.81 14.97 -0.07
C LEU A 26 5.56 15.61 1.10
N LEU A 27 5.39 15.08 2.32
CA LEU A 27 6.08 15.56 3.52
C LEU A 27 7.54 15.10 3.59
N TRP A 28 7.82 13.85 3.18
CA TRP A 28 9.15 13.23 3.29
C TRP A 28 9.57 12.51 2.00
N PRO A 29 9.70 13.23 0.87
CA PRO A 29 9.93 12.60 -0.43
C PRO A 29 11.23 11.76 -0.43
N GLN A 30 12.28 12.26 0.24
CA GLN A 30 13.56 11.54 0.29
C GLN A 30 13.46 10.22 1.07
N ALA A 31 12.63 10.17 2.12
CA ALA A 31 12.40 8.92 2.83
C ALA A 31 11.74 7.86 1.93
N TYR A 32 10.76 8.26 1.12
CA TYR A 32 10.07 7.36 0.20
C TYR A 32 10.96 6.84 -0.94
N SER A 33 12.00 7.60 -1.32
CA SER A 33 13.00 7.11 -2.28
C SER A 33 13.67 5.79 -1.86
N THR A 34 13.60 5.42 -0.57
CA THR A 34 14.13 4.14 -0.07
C THR A 34 13.31 2.91 -0.51
N MET A 35 12.06 3.12 -0.96
CA MET A 35 11.15 2.10 -1.47
C MET A 35 11.14 2.00 -3.01
N PHE A 36 11.79 2.95 -3.68
CA PHE A 36 11.81 3.05 -5.15
C PHE A 36 12.86 2.13 -5.80
N PRO A 37 12.90 2.03 -7.15
CA PRO A 37 13.87 1.20 -7.85
C PRO A 37 15.30 1.52 -7.42
N GLY A 38 16.17 0.51 -7.51
CA GLY A 38 17.54 0.58 -6.98
C GLY A 38 18.32 1.79 -7.48
N GLU A 39 18.12 2.19 -8.73
CA GLU A 39 18.77 3.34 -9.36
C GLU A 39 18.35 4.67 -8.72
N ILE A 40 17.05 4.86 -8.44
CA ILE A 40 16.55 6.06 -7.75
C ILE A 40 17.01 6.06 -6.31
N ARG A 41 16.93 4.92 -5.63
CA ARG A 41 17.37 4.76 -4.24
C ARG A 41 18.84 5.10 -4.06
N GLN A 42 19.70 4.63 -4.96
CA GLN A 42 21.14 4.92 -4.92
C GLN A 42 21.43 6.39 -5.20
N ALA A 43 20.77 6.98 -6.20
CA ALA A 43 20.95 8.37 -6.57
C ALA A 43 20.47 9.34 -5.47
N ALA A 44 19.38 8.99 -4.78
CA ALA A 44 18.82 9.78 -3.69
C ALA A 44 19.52 9.57 -2.34
N ALA A 45 20.26 8.47 -2.16
CA ALA A 45 20.85 8.06 -0.88
C ALA A 45 21.62 9.16 -0.12
N PRO A 46 22.42 10.03 -0.76
CA PRO A 46 23.13 11.11 -0.05
C PRO A 46 22.21 12.14 0.61
N TYR A 47 20.95 12.22 0.16
CA TYR A 47 19.97 13.20 0.61
C TYR A 47 18.92 12.61 1.58
N VAL A 48 19.04 11.33 1.94
CA VAL A 48 18.07 10.64 2.80
C VAL A 48 18.39 10.88 4.28
N ASP A 49 17.45 11.47 5.02
CA ASP A 49 17.51 11.54 6.48
C ASP A 49 16.92 10.28 7.14
N ARG A 50 17.70 9.63 8.00
CA ARG A 50 17.27 8.46 8.78
C ARG A 50 16.09 8.76 9.70
N ARG A 51 15.96 9.99 10.21
CA ARG A 51 14.83 10.40 11.05
C ARG A 51 13.54 10.41 10.24
N GLU A 52 13.57 10.94 9.02
CA GLU A 52 12.42 10.94 8.11
C GLU A 52 12.04 9.52 7.68
N VAL A 53 13.01 8.65 7.39
CA VAL A 53 12.75 7.22 7.12
C VAL A 53 12.05 6.55 8.31
N ARG A 54 12.47 6.86 9.54
CA ARG A 54 11.79 6.35 10.74
C ARG A 54 10.36 6.89 10.83
N ASN A 55 10.14 8.17 10.57
CA ASN A 55 8.79 8.77 10.59
C ASN A 55 7.88 8.15 9.53
N MET A 56 8.39 7.96 8.30
CA MET A 56 7.68 7.26 7.23
C MET A 56 7.28 5.85 7.66
N ARG A 57 8.19 5.07 8.25
CA ARG A 57 7.86 3.72 8.75
C ARG A 57 6.83 3.75 9.86
N LEU A 58 6.94 4.70 10.79
CA LEU A 58 5.96 4.91 11.87
C LEU A 58 4.61 5.43 11.36
N LEU A 59 4.52 5.95 10.13
CA LEU A 59 3.27 6.26 9.46
C LEU A 59 2.68 5.01 8.79
N LEU A 60 3.50 4.29 8.01
CA LEU A 60 3.05 3.17 7.19
C LEU A 60 2.65 1.93 8.00
N PHE A 61 3.43 1.54 9.02
CA PHE A 61 3.11 0.34 9.80
C PHE A 61 1.77 0.44 10.55
N PRO A 62 1.48 1.52 11.29
CA PRO A 62 0.17 1.68 11.93
C PRO A 62 -0.97 1.80 10.92
N LEU A 63 -0.74 2.38 9.73
CA LEU A 63 -1.75 2.43 8.68
C LEU A 63 -2.23 1.02 8.31
N TYR A 64 -1.32 0.09 8.02
CA TYR A 64 -1.70 -1.31 7.73
C TYR A 64 -2.46 -1.96 8.89
N LEU A 65 -2.04 -1.72 10.13
CA LEU A 65 -2.73 -2.26 11.31
C LEU A 65 -4.17 -1.73 11.41
N VAL A 66 -4.37 -0.43 11.17
CA VAL A 66 -5.70 0.20 11.15
C VAL A 66 -6.58 -0.43 10.06
N LEU A 67 -6.03 -0.64 8.86
CA LEU A 67 -6.74 -1.30 7.76
C LEU A 67 -7.22 -2.71 8.17
N PHE A 68 -6.34 -3.54 8.71
CA PHE A 68 -6.69 -4.91 9.11
C PHE A 68 -7.72 -4.97 10.24
N ILE A 69 -7.58 -4.11 11.25
CA ILE A 69 -8.54 -4.03 12.36
C ILE A 69 -9.89 -3.56 11.84
N TYR A 70 -9.91 -2.52 11.00
CA TYR A 70 -11.14 -1.98 10.42
C TYR A 70 -11.89 -3.06 9.64
N TRP A 71 -11.21 -3.75 8.73
CA TRP A 71 -11.83 -4.81 7.92
C TRP A 71 -12.32 -5.99 8.76
N ALA A 72 -11.56 -6.43 9.77
CA ALA A 72 -12.01 -7.48 10.67
C ALA A 72 -13.28 -7.10 11.43
N VAL A 73 -13.33 -5.89 12.00
CA VAL A 73 -14.51 -5.39 12.72
C VAL A 73 -15.68 -5.23 11.75
N SER A 74 -15.46 -4.61 10.59
CA SER A 74 -16.51 -4.32 9.62
C SER A 74 -17.12 -5.61 9.06
N ALA A 75 -16.31 -6.60 8.69
CA ALA A 75 -16.76 -7.90 8.24
C ALA A 75 -17.63 -8.61 9.29
N ARG A 76 -17.24 -8.54 10.57
CA ARG A 76 -18.01 -9.11 11.68
C ARG A 76 -19.32 -8.38 11.92
N CYS A 77 -19.32 -7.05 11.88
CA CYS A 77 -20.54 -6.24 11.96
C CYS A 77 -21.50 -6.51 10.78
N ALA A 78 -20.96 -6.84 9.60
CA ALA A 78 -21.75 -7.27 8.44
C ALA A 78 -22.21 -8.74 8.53
N GLY A 79 -21.94 -9.44 9.63
CA GLY A 79 -22.36 -10.82 9.85
C GLY A 79 -21.52 -11.87 9.13
N THR A 80 -20.36 -11.50 8.56
CA THR A 80 -19.44 -12.48 7.98
C THR A 80 -18.84 -13.35 9.09
N LYS A 81 -18.97 -14.67 8.95
CA LYS A 81 -18.55 -15.65 9.94
C LYS A 81 -17.71 -16.74 9.28
N GLY A 82 -16.89 -17.40 10.09
CA GLY A 82 -16.01 -18.48 9.63
C GLY A 82 -14.70 -17.94 9.06
N PHE A 83 -13.62 -18.68 9.35
CA PHE A 83 -12.26 -18.28 8.98
C PHE A 83 -12.09 -18.12 7.47
N HIS A 84 -12.65 -19.04 6.68
CA HIS A 84 -12.56 -19.03 5.23
C HIS A 84 -13.15 -17.75 4.62
N ASP A 85 -14.36 -17.37 5.03
CA ASP A 85 -15.04 -16.20 4.50
C ASP A 85 -14.36 -14.90 4.93
N LEU A 86 -13.90 -14.82 6.18
CA LEU A 86 -13.14 -13.67 6.67
C LEU A 86 -11.79 -13.53 5.94
N PHE A 87 -11.13 -14.66 5.62
CA PHE A 87 -9.89 -14.65 4.86
C PHE A 87 -10.09 -14.05 3.47
N TRP A 88 -11.11 -14.53 2.74
CA TRP A 88 -11.36 -14.01 1.39
C TRP A 88 -11.89 -12.58 1.39
N THR A 89 -12.60 -12.16 2.44
CA THR A 89 -12.96 -10.75 2.64
C THR A 89 -11.70 -9.88 2.73
N GLY A 90 -10.80 -10.17 3.68
CA GLY A 90 -9.57 -9.38 3.84
C GLY A 90 -8.63 -9.45 2.63
N TYR A 91 -8.57 -10.60 1.96
CA TYR A 91 -7.82 -10.75 0.71
C TYR A 91 -8.38 -9.83 -0.38
N ALA A 92 -9.71 -9.83 -0.57
CA ALA A 92 -10.36 -9.03 -1.58
C ALA A 92 -10.18 -7.53 -1.30
N GLU A 93 -10.39 -7.10 -0.06
CA GLU A 93 -10.26 -5.69 0.34
C GLU A 93 -8.82 -5.18 0.20
N MET A 94 -7.82 -5.98 0.54
CA MET A 94 -6.41 -5.62 0.27
C MET A 94 -6.10 -5.59 -1.22
N THR A 95 -6.77 -6.40 -2.03
CA THR A 95 -6.64 -6.35 -3.49
C THR A 95 -7.16 -5.01 -4.04
N PHE A 96 -8.25 -4.46 -3.49
CA PHE A 96 -8.69 -3.10 -3.84
C PHE A 96 -7.62 -2.05 -3.51
N VAL A 97 -7.01 -2.13 -2.32
CA VAL A 97 -5.92 -1.22 -1.93
C VAL A 97 -4.75 -1.34 -2.91
N SER A 98 -4.27 -2.55 -3.18
CA SER A 98 -3.21 -2.81 -4.16
C SER A 98 -3.50 -2.23 -5.54
N MET A 99 -4.71 -2.46 -6.07
CA MET A 99 -5.08 -1.96 -7.40
C MET A 99 -5.17 -0.43 -7.43
N SER A 100 -5.68 0.18 -6.36
CA SER A 100 -5.77 1.64 -6.27
C SER A 100 -4.39 2.30 -6.13
N ASP A 101 -3.50 1.70 -5.34
CA ASP A 101 -2.10 2.10 -5.17
C ASP A 101 -1.37 2.06 -6.52
N PHE A 102 -1.49 0.94 -7.24
CA PHE A 102 -0.94 0.80 -8.59
C PHE A 102 -1.41 1.90 -9.56
N ILE A 103 -2.69 2.28 -9.50
CA ILE A 103 -3.25 3.31 -10.40
C ILE A 103 -2.79 4.72 -9.96
N ILE A 104 -2.85 5.02 -8.67
CA ILE A 104 -2.67 6.38 -8.17
C ILE A 104 -1.19 6.66 -7.91
N LEU A 105 -0.54 5.86 -7.08
CA LEU A 105 0.81 6.11 -6.59
C LEU A 105 1.89 5.60 -7.53
N ASP A 106 1.61 4.59 -8.36
CA ASP A 106 2.57 4.10 -9.36
C ASP A 106 2.33 4.63 -10.78
N CYS A 107 1.08 4.69 -11.25
CA CYS A 107 0.82 5.13 -12.62
C CYS A 107 0.72 6.65 -12.75
N TRP A 108 0.15 7.35 -11.76
CA TRP A 108 -0.18 8.77 -11.87
C TRP A 108 0.82 9.69 -11.13
N LEU A 109 1.20 9.34 -9.90
CA LEU A 109 2.02 10.18 -9.05
C LEU A 109 3.47 10.38 -9.54
N PRO A 110 4.23 9.36 -10.00
CA PRO A 110 5.68 9.48 -10.22
C PRO A 110 6.05 10.57 -11.24
N GLY A 111 5.24 10.70 -12.31
CA GLY A 111 5.42 11.73 -13.33
C GLY A 111 5.24 13.16 -12.81
N LYS A 112 4.55 13.33 -11.68
CA LYS A 112 4.32 14.63 -11.04
C LYS A 112 5.36 14.98 -10.00
N VAL A 113 5.97 13.99 -9.36
CA VAL A 113 6.76 14.21 -8.14
C VAL A 113 8.25 13.91 -8.28
N ARG A 114 8.72 13.41 -9.42
CA ARG A 114 10.15 13.11 -9.65
C ARG A 114 11.11 14.25 -9.28
N HIS A 115 10.67 15.51 -9.45
CA HIS A 115 11.44 16.71 -9.15
C HIS A 115 11.62 16.96 -7.64
N MET A 116 10.82 16.32 -6.80
CA MET A 116 10.92 16.41 -5.35
C MET A 116 12.05 15.53 -4.79
N ILE A 117 12.52 14.54 -5.57
CA ILE A 117 13.55 13.58 -5.16
C ILE A 117 14.93 14.06 -5.58
N LYS A 118 15.61 14.75 -4.65
CA LYS A 118 16.98 15.23 -4.83
C LYS A 118 17.95 14.12 -5.22
N GLY A 119 18.77 14.38 -6.24
CA GLY A 119 19.79 13.47 -6.75
C GLY A 119 19.28 12.48 -7.79
N ALA A 120 17.97 12.26 -7.88
CA ALA A 120 17.36 11.31 -8.80
C ALA A 120 16.49 11.98 -9.88
N GLU A 121 16.45 13.30 -9.98
CA GLU A 121 15.48 14.06 -10.80
C GLU A 121 15.48 13.63 -12.26
N ASN A 122 16.65 13.31 -12.80
CA ASN A 122 16.88 12.90 -14.19
C ASN A 122 17.13 11.39 -14.34
N CYS A 123 16.84 10.59 -13.31
CA CYS A 123 17.06 9.15 -13.35
C CYS A 123 16.18 8.48 -14.42
N ARG A 124 16.79 7.62 -15.24
CA ARG A 124 16.08 6.83 -16.26
C ARG A 124 14.99 5.94 -15.65
N ALA A 125 15.13 5.51 -14.41
CA ALA A 125 14.11 4.69 -13.73
C ALA A 125 12.77 5.41 -13.51
N TRP A 126 12.70 6.75 -13.70
CA TRP A 126 11.43 7.48 -13.77
C TRP A 126 10.68 7.31 -15.10
N GLU A 127 11.34 6.79 -16.14
CA GLU A 127 10.66 6.48 -17.39
C GLU A 127 9.54 5.48 -17.13
N ARG A 128 8.33 5.78 -17.61
CA ARG A 128 7.12 4.99 -17.32
C ARG A 128 7.30 3.49 -17.56
N ARG A 129 7.98 3.12 -18.64
CA ARG A 129 8.25 1.71 -18.95
C ARG A 129 9.19 1.07 -17.94
N GLU A 130 10.27 1.75 -17.56
CA GLU A 130 11.23 1.25 -16.57
C GLU A 130 10.56 1.13 -15.20
N TRP A 131 9.84 2.16 -14.76
CA TRP A 131 9.09 2.17 -13.50
C TRP A 131 8.11 1.01 -13.41
N LEU A 132 7.23 0.87 -14.41
CA LEU A 132 6.19 -0.15 -14.39
C LEU A 132 6.78 -1.56 -14.44
N MET A 133 7.77 -1.81 -15.30
CA MET A 133 8.31 -3.16 -15.49
C MET A 133 9.25 -3.62 -14.38
N LYS A 134 9.97 -2.69 -13.73
CA LYS A 134 10.93 -3.04 -12.68
C LYS A 134 10.35 -2.97 -11.27
N LEU A 135 9.30 -2.18 -11.06
CA LEU A 135 8.68 -2.01 -9.74
C LEU A 135 7.18 -2.34 -9.77
N ALA A 136 6.36 -1.46 -10.35
CA ALA A 136 4.92 -1.46 -10.09
C ALA A 136 4.21 -2.76 -10.51
N ILE A 137 4.50 -3.31 -11.70
CA ILE A 137 3.85 -4.55 -12.17
C ILE A 137 4.33 -5.76 -11.35
N PRO A 138 5.64 -6.04 -11.20
CA PRO A 138 6.09 -7.13 -10.33
C PRO A 138 5.53 -7.03 -8.91
N GLU A 139 5.43 -5.81 -8.38
CA GLU A 139 4.88 -5.56 -7.06
C GLU A 139 3.38 -5.88 -7.02
N HIS A 140 2.55 -5.21 -7.81
CA HIS A 140 1.09 -5.30 -7.68
C HIS A 140 0.45 -6.51 -8.35
N VAL A 141 1.10 -7.14 -9.32
CA VAL A 141 0.58 -8.32 -10.02
C VAL A 141 1.12 -9.62 -9.43
N LEU A 142 2.31 -9.61 -8.82
CA LEU A 142 2.91 -10.82 -8.23
C LEU A 142 3.07 -10.70 -6.72
N ALA A 143 3.86 -9.76 -6.22
CA ALA A 143 4.20 -9.71 -4.80
C ALA A 143 2.97 -9.46 -3.91
N TRP A 144 2.11 -8.51 -4.27
CA TRP A 144 0.92 -8.21 -3.50
C TRP A 144 -0.10 -9.36 -3.52
N PRO A 145 -0.52 -9.90 -4.68
CA PRO A 145 -1.48 -11.01 -4.69
C PRO A 145 -0.96 -12.29 -4.04
N LEU A 146 0.34 -12.57 -4.12
CA LEU A 146 0.92 -13.80 -3.58
C LEU A 146 1.36 -13.69 -2.12
N LEU A 147 1.63 -12.48 -1.61
CA LEU A 147 2.15 -12.27 -0.26
C LEU A 147 1.27 -11.33 0.56
N VAL A 148 1.07 -10.08 0.10
CA VAL A 148 0.40 -9.04 0.90
C VAL A 148 -1.09 -9.31 1.08
N CYS A 149 -1.81 -9.66 0.02
CA CYS A 149 -3.25 -9.97 0.08
C CYS A 149 -3.53 -11.23 0.93
N PRO A 150 -2.77 -12.34 0.81
CA PRO A 150 -2.91 -13.48 1.71
C PRO A 150 -2.62 -13.12 3.18
N LEU A 151 -1.60 -12.31 3.45
CA LEU A 151 -1.30 -11.86 4.82
C LEU A 151 -2.44 -10.99 5.38
N ALA A 152 -3.04 -10.13 4.56
CA ALA A 152 -4.21 -9.36 4.93
C ALA A 152 -5.40 -10.28 5.25
N GLY A 153 -5.68 -11.26 4.38
CA GLY A 153 -6.72 -12.27 4.61
C GLY A 153 -6.50 -13.04 5.91
N LEU A 154 -5.28 -13.52 6.18
CA LEU A 154 -4.95 -14.21 7.43
C LEU A 154 -5.13 -13.30 8.65
N SER A 155 -4.72 -12.04 8.54
CA SER A 155 -4.86 -11.05 9.62
C SER A 155 -6.32 -10.76 9.92
N VAL A 156 -7.14 -10.51 8.90
CA VAL A 156 -8.58 -10.27 9.03
C VAL A 156 -9.30 -11.49 9.58
N ALA A 157 -8.97 -12.69 9.10
CA ALA A 157 -9.55 -13.94 9.61
C ALA A 157 -9.15 -14.21 11.06
N GLY A 158 -7.88 -14.01 11.41
CA GLY A 158 -7.38 -14.17 12.77
C GLY A 158 -8.01 -13.16 13.74
N LEU A 159 -8.03 -11.88 13.40
CA LEU A 159 -8.66 -10.83 14.20
C LEU A 159 -10.17 -11.05 14.31
N GLY A 160 -10.85 -11.36 13.19
CA GLY A 160 -12.28 -11.61 13.16
C GLY A 160 -12.71 -12.83 13.97
N ALA A 161 -11.84 -13.84 14.11
CA ALA A 161 -12.09 -14.99 14.99
C ALA A 161 -12.00 -14.64 16.49
N LEU A 162 -11.30 -13.57 16.84
CA LEU A 162 -11.20 -13.07 18.23
C LEU A 162 -12.34 -12.12 18.59
N ILE A 163 -13.07 -11.62 17.60
CA ILE A 163 -14.22 -10.73 17.81
C ILE A 163 -15.47 -11.59 18.00
N PRO A 164 -16.18 -11.48 19.14
CA PRO A 164 -17.35 -12.30 19.45
C PRO A 164 -18.48 -12.19 18.42
#